data_AF-A0A0A8ELL8-F1
#
_entry.id   AF-A0A0A8ELL8-F1
#
_cell.length_a   1.000
_cell.length_b   1.000
_cell.length_c   1.000
_cell.angle_alpha   90.00
_cell.angle_beta   90.00
_cell.angle_gamma   90.00
#
_symmetry.space_group_name_H-M   'P 1'
#
loop_
_entity.id
_entity.type
_entity.pdbx_description
1 polymer ?
#
loop_
_entity_poly.entity_id
_entity_poly.type
_entity_poly.pdbx_seq_one_letter_code
_entity_poly.pdbx_strand_id
1 'polypeptide(L)' 'MPNPASPVPAPWPAPPRPEPGCAHCADLENRRTTAREQYDRSAETDCNVMLRRHLREVHPRSSR' A
#
# COMPACT_ATOMS: atom_id res chain seq x y z
N MET A 1 24.72 2.13 25.74
CA MET A 1 23.32 1.77 26.07
C MET A 1 22.41 2.64 25.20
N PRO A 2 21.51 2.07 24.39
CA PRO A 2 20.55 2.87 23.62
C PRO A 2 19.67 3.71 24.56
N ASN A 3 19.44 4.97 24.22
CA ASN A 3 18.63 5.91 24.99
C ASN A 3 17.14 5.51 24.92
N PRO A 4 16.45 5.20 26.04
CA PRO A 4 15.05 4.79 26.05
C PRO A 4 14.06 5.90 25.69
N ALA A 5 14.52 7.15 25.52
CA ALA A 5 13.68 8.31 25.20
C ALA A 5 13.60 8.65 23.70
N SER A 6 14.23 7.89 22.81
CA SER A 6 14.04 8.11 21.37
C SER A 6 12.78 7.39 20.88
N PRO A 7 11.75 8.10 20.41
CA PRO A 7 10.61 7.43 19.78
C PRO A 7 11.14 6.65 18.58
N VAL A 8 10.92 5.33 18.60
CA VAL A 8 11.22 4.48 17.45
C VAL A 8 10.37 4.99 16.29
N PRO A 9 10.96 5.32 15.13
CA PRO A 9 10.16 5.71 13.97
C PRO A 9 9.12 4.62 13.72
N ALA A 10 7.86 5.04 13.53
CA ALA A 10 6.80 4.10 13.22
C ALA A 10 7.24 3.21 12.04
N PRO A 11 6.96 1.90 12.09
CA PRO A 11 7.23 1.04 10.95
C PRO A 11 6.61 1.66 9.69
N TRP A 12 7.33 1.57 8.58
CA TRP A 12 6.79 1.98 7.28
C TRP A 12 5.39 1.36 7.12
N PRO A 13 4.37 2.18 6.80
CA PRO A 13 3.00 1.72 6.80
C PRO A 13 2.89 0.56 5.82
N ALA A 14 2.31 -0.55 6.28
CA ALA A 14 2.20 -1.76 5.49
C ALA A 14 1.60 -1.46 4.11
N PRO A 15 2.00 -2.22 3.07
CA PRO A 15 1.39 -2.09 1.76
C PRO A 15 -0.13 -2.27 1.90
N PRO A 16 -0.93 -1.40 1.27
CA PRO A 16 -2.37 -1.61 1.20
C PRO A 16 -2.67 -2.98 0.58
N ARG A 17 -3.68 -3.67 1.12
CA ARG A 17 -4.18 -4.91 0.56
C ARG A 17 -5.36 -4.61 -0.36
N PRO A 18 -5.41 -5.19 -1.56
CA PRO A 18 -6.56 -5.04 -2.45
C PRO A 18 -7.80 -5.69 -1.83
N GLU A 19 -8.96 -5.07 -2.01
CA GLU A 19 -10.23 -5.65 -1.55
C GLU A 19 -10.66 -6.78 -2.50
N PRO A 20 -10.85 -8.04 -2.03
CA PRO A 20 -11.45 -9.11 -2.81
C PRO A 20 -12.78 -8.71 -3.46
N GLY A 21 -12.88 -8.95 -4.76
CA GLY A 21 -14.07 -8.65 -5.55
C GLY A 21 -14.08 -7.27 -6.22
N CYS A 22 -13.09 -6.41 -5.96
CA CYS A 22 -12.93 -5.16 -6.70
C CYS A 22 -11.95 -5.31 -7.86
N ALA A 23 -12.45 -5.15 -9.10
CA ALA A 23 -11.64 -5.23 -10.32
C ALA A 23 -10.55 -4.13 -10.37
N HIS A 24 -10.84 -2.93 -9.87
CA HIS A 24 -9.86 -1.83 -9.85
C HIS A 24 -8.70 -2.09 -8.86
N CYS A 25 -9.02 -2.66 -7.69
CA CYS A 25 -8.00 -3.11 -6.74
C CYS A 25 -7.08 -4.18 -7.36
N ALA A 26 -7.65 -5.14 -8.10
CA ALA A 26 -6.89 -6.20 -8.76
C ALA A 26 -5.97 -5.64 -9.86
N ASP A 27 -6.44 -4.66 -10.65
CA ASP A 27 -5.62 -4.00 -11.66
C ASP A 27 -4.42 -3.25 -11.03
N LEU A 28 -4.64 -2.51 -9.94
CA LEU A 28 -3.56 -1.84 -9.22
C LEU A 28 -2.55 -2.82 -8.60
N GLU A 29 -3.01 -3.97 -8.09
CA GLU A 29 -2.14 -5.02 -7.59
C GLU A 29 -1.27 -5.63 -8.70
N ASN A 30 -1.87 -5.86 -9.87
CA ASN A 30 -1.15 -6.38 -11.04
C ASN A 30 -0.08 -5.38 -11.50
N ARG A 31 -0.43 -4.09 -11.64
CA ARG A 31 0.53 -3.02 -11.97
C ARG A 31 1.65 -2.92 -10.94
N ARG A 32 1.34 -3.04 -9.65
CA ARG A 32 2.33 -3.07 -8.58
C ARG A 32 3.29 -4.25 -8.73
N THR A 33 2.78 -5.43 -9.08
CA THR A 33 3.59 -6.62 -9.29
C THR A 33 4.52 -6.46 -10.48
N THR A 34 4.01 -5.98 -11.62
CA THR A 34 4.82 -5.67 -12.80
C THR A 34 5.88 -4.60 -12.51
N ALA A 35 5.55 -3.56 -11.76
CA ALA A 35 6.52 -2.54 -11.34
C ALA A 35 7.63 -3.14 -10.47
N ARG A 36 7.30 -4.07 -9.57
CA ARG A 36 8.29 -4.80 -8.77
C ARG A 36 9.20 -5.66 -9.63
N GLU A 37 8.66 -6.36 -10.61
CA GLU A 37 9.43 -7.18 -11.55
C GLU A 37 10.39 -6.34 -12.39
N GLN A 38 9.98 -5.12 -12.75
CA GLN A 38 10.82 -4.14 -13.45
C GLN A 38 11.75 -3.35 -12.52
N TYR A 39 11.74 -3.63 -11.20
CA TYR A 39 12.47 -2.87 -10.18
C TYR A 39 12.14 -1.37 -10.13
N ASP A 40 10.97 -0.97 -10.66
CA ASP A 40 10.46 0.39 -10.61
C ASP A 40 9.78 0.65 -9.25
N ARG A 41 10.59 1.13 -8.30
CA ARG A 41 10.14 1.48 -6.94
C ARG A 41 9.19 2.69 -6.91
N SER A 42 9.27 3.57 -7.91
CA SER A 42 8.39 4.73 -7.99
C SER A 42 6.98 4.28 -8.35
N ALA A 43 6.85 3.48 -9.41
CA ALA A 43 5.57 2.93 -9.83
C ALA A 43 4.96 1.99 -8.77
N GLU A 44 5.78 1.21 -8.06
CA GLU A 44 5.31 0.39 -6.93
C GLU A 44 4.67 1.27 -5.84
N THR A 45 5.32 2.39 -5.51
CA THR A 45 4.84 3.33 -4.49
C THR A 45 3.57 4.04 -4.95
N ASP A 46 3.53 4.47 -6.21
CA ASP A 46 2.37 5.13 -6.81
C ASP A 46 1.13 4.21 -6.80
N CYS A 47 1.29 2.94 -7.16
CA CYS A 47 0.22 1.93 -7.06
C CYS A 47 -0.29 1.78 -5.62
N ASN A 48 0.60 1.82 -4.61
CA ASN A 48 0.18 1.79 -3.20
C ASN A 48 -0.59 3.05 -2.81
N VAL A 49 -0.22 4.23 -3.30
CA VAL A 49 -0.95 5.47 -3.04
C VAL A 49 -2.33 5.44 -3.69
N MET A 50 -2.42 5.02 -4.96
CA MET A 50 -3.69 4.85 -5.67
C MET A 50 -4.60 3.84 -4.98
N LEU A 51 -4.07 2.70 -4.55
CA LEU A 51 -4.85 1.66 -3.87
C LEU A 51 -5.40 2.18 -2.54
N ARG A 52 -4.60 2.91 -1.75
CA ARG A 52 -5.08 3.54 -0.50
C ARG A 52 -6.20 4.54 -0.75
N ARG A 53 -6.04 5.39 -1.77
CA ARG A 53 -7.05 6.38 -2.13
C ARG A 53 -8.34 5.69 -2.54
N HIS A 54 -8.26 4.71 -3.43
CA HIS A 54 -9.41 3.95 -3.89
C HIS A 54 -10.12 3.22 -2.73
N LEU A 55 -9.37 2.57 -1.84
CA LEU A 55 -9.94 1.92 -0.67
C LEU A 55 -10.67 2.93 0.23
N ARG A 56 -10.14 4.13 0.42
CA ARG A 56 -10.80 5.17 1.23
C ARG A 56 -12.07 5.73 0.59
N GLU A 57 -12.06 5.89 -0.74
CA GLU A 57 -13.18 6.48 -1.49
C GLU A 57 -14.31 5.46 -1.77
N VAL A 58 -13.94 4.23 -2.11
CA VAL A 58 -14.86 3.19 -2.59
C VAL A 58 -15.11 2.09 -1.55
N HIS A 59 -14.13 1.81 -0.67
CA HIS A 59 -14.22 0.76 0.35
C HIS A 59 -14.04 1.26 1.79
N PRO A 60 -14.79 2.29 2.23
CA PRO A 60 -14.58 2.96 3.53
C PRO A 60 -14.82 2.07 4.76
N ARG A 61 -15.36 0.84 4.60
CA ARG A 61 -15.69 -0.11 5.69
C ARG A 61 -14.82 -1.37 5.72
N SER A 62 -13.76 -1.48 4.90
CA SER A 62 -12.89 -2.68 4.82
C SER A 62 -11.85 -2.80 5.96
N SER A 63 -11.79 -1.83 6.89
CA SER A 63 -10.86 -1.85 8.02
C SER A 63 -11.47 -2.50 9.28
N ARG A 64 -11.85 -3.78 9.24
CA ARG A 64 -12.23 -4.52 10.45
C ARG A 64 -11.44 -5.80 10.62
#